data_AF-A0A9D9VW07-F1
#
_entry.id   AF-A0A9D9VW07-F1
#
_cell.length_a   1.000
_cell.length_b   1.000
_cell.length_c   1.000
_cell.angle_alpha   90.00
_cell.angle_beta   90.00
_cell.angle_gamma   90.00
#
_symmetry.space_group_name_H-M   'P 1'
#
loop_
_entity.id
_entity.type
_entity.pdbx_description
1 polymer ?
#
loop_
_entity_poly.entity_id
_entity_poly.type
_entity_poly.pdbx_seq_one_letter_code
_entity_poly.pdbx_strand_id
1 'polypeptide(L)'
;NKAFFISEFGLCEPNFKGGDQRRLEDLVYHMAIYESKPYVEGAIYFDLTDYRTHYPGTSEKNKFRRRVHGIYDMYGNPKPSMKVLRELSSPVEVQQARQWKKGKLNLLIFGSIGLPQHTVKGYKLYVSATTENYTSTKAYALPDIIPGEGINFEVDDLYNGVGIVTIVRPNRYIVTQKDFSWEEKDQ
;
A
#
# COMPACT_ATOMS: atom_id res chain seq x y z
N ASN A 1 -27.17 -12.60 -10.36
CA ASN A 1 -25.95 -11.85 -10.00
C ASN A 1 -25.53 -12.24 -8.60
N LYS A 2 -24.33 -12.79 -8.43
CA LYS A 2 -23.71 -13.09 -7.12
C LYS A 2 -22.38 -12.33 -7.06
N ALA A 3 -22.04 -11.80 -5.90
CA ALA A 3 -20.72 -11.25 -5.64
C ALA A 3 -19.66 -12.33 -5.92
N PHE A 4 -18.58 -11.94 -6.58
CA PHE A 4 -17.41 -12.78 -6.80
C PHE A 4 -16.30 -12.36 -5.84
N PHE A 5 -15.74 -13.34 -5.13
CA PHE A 5 -14.69 -13.11 -4.17
C PHE A 5 -13.50 -14.00 -4.53
N ILE A 6 -12.33 -13.38 -4.69
CA ILE A 6 -11.11 -14.12 -4.99
C ILE A 6 -10.58 -14.67 -3.67
N SER A 7 -10.82 -15.96 -3.42
CA SER A 7 -10.45 -16.60 -2.16
C SER A 7 -8.95 -16.54 -1.90
N GLU A 8 -8.13 -16.68 -2.94
CA GLU A 8 -6.66 -16.61 -2.88
C GLU A 8 -6.11 -16.21 -4.25
N PHE A 9 -5.11 -15.33 -4.27
CA PHE A 9 -4.26 -15.09 -5.44
C PHE A 9 -2.83 -14.73 -5.00
N GLY A 10 -1.83 -15.04 -5.81
CA GLY A 10 -0.44 -14.68 -5.54
C GLY A 10 0.55 -15.68 -6.13
N LEU A 11 1.82 -15.27 -6.19
CA LEU A 11 2.89 -16.07 -6.80
C LEU A 11 3.40 -17.13 -5.82
N CYS A 12 3.14 -18.40 -6.14
CA CYS A 12 3.65 -19.53 -5.37
C CYS A 12 5.04 -19.99 -5.86
N GLU A 13 6.13 -19.47 -5.26
CA GLU A 13 7.46 -20.07 -5.48
C GLU A 13 7.64 -21.30 -4.57
N PRO A 14 7.63 -22.49 -5.18
CA PRO A 14 8.70 -22.86 -6.11
C PRO A 14 8.25 -23.26 -7.51
N ASN A 15 6.94 -23.27 -7.78
CA ASN A 15 6.41 -23.70 -9.08
C ASN A 15 6.59 -22.62 -10.16
N PHE A 16 6.56 -21.36 -9.75
CA PHE A 16 6.76 -20.21 -10.61
C PHE A 16 8.05 -19.49 -10.21
N LYS A 17 8.94 -19.22 -11.18
CA LYS A 17 10.21 -18.53 -10.94
C LYS A 17 10.01 -17.02 -11.09
N GLY A 18 10.89 -16.23 -10.46
CA GLY A 18 10.94 -14.78 -10.66
C GLY A 18 11.07 -13.96 -9.38
N GLY A 19 11.06 -14.61 -8.21
CA GLY A 19 11.31 -13.91 -6.96
C GLY A 19 10.24 -12.88 -6.62
N ASP A 20 10.62 -11.95 -5.74
CA ASP A 20 9.74 -10.85 -5.34
C ASP A 20 9.39 -9.87 -6.45
N GLN A 21 10.27 -9.73 -7.45
CA GLN A 21 9.99 -8.89 -8.61
C GLN A 21 8.79 -9.42 -9.39
N ARG A 22 8.76 -10.73 -9.68
CA ARG A 22 7.61 -11.32 -10.36
C ARG A 22 6.34 -11.31 -9.50
N ARG A 23 6.49 -11.45 -8.17
CA ARG A 23 5.39 -11.35 -7.22
C ARG A 23 4.73 -9.98 -7.27
N LEU A 24 5.52 -8.92 -7.38
CA LEU A 24 5.06 -7.54 -7.52
C LEU A 24 4.29 -7.36 -8.83
N GLU A 25 4.84 -7.84 -9.96
CA GLU A 25 4.19 -7.77 -11.28
C GLU A 25 2.83 -8.48 -11.28
N ASP A 26 2.79 -9.72 -10.76
CA ASP A 26 1.55 -10.49 -10.66
C ASP A 26 0.55 -9.81 -9.73
N LEU A 27 1.00 -9.26 -8.59
CA LEU A 27 0.14 -8.54 -7.65
C LEU A 27 -0.53 -7.33 -8.32
N VAL A 28 0.24 -6.47 -8.97
CA VAL A 28 -0.27 -5.27 -9.64
C VAL A 28 -1.23 -5.65 -10.77
N TYR A 29 -0.87 -6.64 -11.58
CA TYR A 29 -1.70 -7.10 -12.70
C TYR A 29 -3.06 -7.63 -12.24
N HIS A 30 -3.08 -8.52 -11.24
CA HIS A 30 -4.32 -9.13 -10.76
C HIS A 30 -5.22 -8.12 -10.06
N MET A 31 -4.67 -7.27 -9.18
CA MET A 31 -5.44 -6.22 -8.51
C MET A 31 -6.09 -5.27 -9.52
N ALA A 32 -5.35 -4.82 -10.54
CA ALA A 32 -5.90 -3.98 -11.59
C ALA A 32 -7.06 -4.65 -12.36
N ILE A 33 -6.97 -5.96 -12.62
CA ILE A 33 -8.07 -6.71 -13.24
C ILE A 33 -9.26 -6.80 -12.31
N TYR A 34 -9.04 -7.16 -11.04
CA TYR A 34 -10.12 -7.33 -10.06
C TYR A 34 -10.89 -6.04 -9.85
N GLU A 35 -10.19 -4.92 -9.66
CA GLU A 35 -10.79 -3.59 -9.50
C GLU A 35 -11.51 -3.10 -10.77
N SER A 36 -11.15 -3.59 -11.95
CA SER A 36 -11.87 -3.28 -13.20
C SER A 36 -13.24 -3.94 -13.31
N LYS A 37 -13.57 -4.89 -12.42
CA LYS A 37 -14.81 -5.68 -12.48
C LYS A 37 -15.73 -5.32 -11.32
N PRO A 38 -16.88 -4.66 -11.56
CA PRO A 38 -17.77 -4.21 -10.49
C PRO A 38 -18.48 -5.34 -9.74
N TYR A 39 -18.30 -6.60 -10.16
CA TYR A 39 -18.84 -7.77 -9.46
C TYR A 39 -17.78 -8.48 -8.59
N VAL A 40 -16.53 -8.02 -8.58
CA VAL A 40 -15.48 -8.51 -7.71
C VAL A 40 -15.46 -7.65 -6.44
N GLU A 41 -15.90 -8.24 -5.34
CA GLU A 41 -16.12 -7.51 -4.08
C GLU A 41 -14.98 -7.71 -3.06
N GLY A 42 -13.92 -8.41 -3.46
CA GLY A 42 -12.77 -8.65 -2.60
C GLY A 42 -11.81 -9.69 -3.12
N ALA A 43 -10.59 -9.63 -2.60
CA ALA A 43 -9.53 -10.58 -2.89
C ALA A 43 -8.64 -10.78 -1.65
N ILE A 44 -8.20 -12.01 -1.41
CA ILE A 44 -7.21 -12.33 -0.37
C ILE A 44 -5.88 -12.64 -1.05
N TYR A 45 -4.85 -11.90 -0.66
CA TYR A 45 -3.50 -12.18 -1.11
C TYR A 45 -2.93 -13.41 -0.40
N PHE A 46 -2.52 -14.40 -1.18
CA PHE A 46 -1.83 -15.60 -0.73
C PHE A 46 -0.35 -15.53 -1.10
N ASP A 47 0.59 -15.45 -0.15
CA ASP A 47 0.40 -15.44 1.30
C ASP A 47 1.13 -14.29 2.00
N LEU A 48 0.89 -14.19 3.30
CA LEU A 48 1.49 -13.14 4.10
C LEU A 48 2.98 -13.40 4.31
N THR A 49 3.35 -14.60 4.74
CA THR A 49 4.68 -14.90 5.28
C THR A 49 5.22 -16.19 4.69
N ASP A 50 6.47 -16.17 4.20
CA ASP A 50 7.20 -17.39 3.88
C ASP A 50 7.18 -18.35 5.07
N TYR A 51 7.05 -19.65 4.81
CA TYR A 51 6.86 -20.63 5.87
C TYR A 51 7.64 -21.91 5.65
N ARG A 52 7.89 -22.61 6.76
CA ARG A 52 8.57 -23.91 6.78
C ARG A 52 7.63 -25.01 6.36
N THR A 53 8.17 -25.98 5.62
CA THR A 53 7.38 -27.13 5.17
C THR A 53 8.16 -28.43 5.31
N HIS A 54 7.46 -29.52 5.63
CA HIS A 54 8.01 -30.88 5.51
C HIS A 54 7.76 -31.47 4.11
N TYR A 55 6.90 -30.82 3.32
CA TYR A 55 6.50 -31.31 2.01
C TYR A 55 7.65 -31.23 0.99
N PRO A 56 7.81 -32.21 0.08
CA PRO A 56 8.83 -32.16 -0.97
C PRO A 56 8.57 -31.12 -2.05
N GLY A 57 9.57 -30.84 -2.89
CA GLY A 57 9.42 -29.93 -4.03
C GLY A 57 9.78 -28.47 -3.74
N THR A 58 10.65 -28.22 -2.76
CA THR A 58 11.31 -26.92 -2.50
C THR A 58 12.77 -26.99 -2.95
N SER A 59 13.45 -25.84 -3.06
CA SER A 59 14.87 -25.80 -3.45
C SER A 59 15.77 -26.43 -2.39
N GLU A 60 15.47 -26.25 -1.10
CA GLU A 60 16.19 -26.90 -0.02
C GLU A 60 15.76 -28.37 0.11
N LYS A 61 16.71 -29.29 0.34
CA LYS A 61 16.44 -30.73 0.50
C LYS A 61 16.54 -31.23 1.95
N ASN A 62 17.08 -30.41 2.86
CA ASN A 62 17.36 -30.75 4.25
C ASN A 62 16.18 -30.43 5.20
N LYS A 63 16.39 -30.43 6.52
CA LYS A 63 15.36 -30.07 7.49
C LYS A 63 14.86 -28.61 7.37
N PHE A 64 15.59 -27.74 6.67
CA PHE A 64 15.33 -26.30 6.52
C PHE A 64 14.42 -25.92 5.33
N ARG A 65 13.66 -26.87 4.77
CA ARG A 65 12.69 -26.66 3.69
C ARG A 65 11.71 -25.52 3.96
N ARG A 66 11.48 -24.69 2.95
CA ARG A 66 10.56 -23.54 2.99
C ARG A 66 9.79 -23.35 1.70
N ARG A 67 8.63 -22.70 1.80
CA ARG A 67 7.86 -22.14 0.70
C ARG A 67 8.10 -20.63 0.67
N VAL A 68 8.54 -20.12 -0.47
CA VAL A 68 8.83 -18.69 -0.66
C VAL A 68 7.63 -18.08 -1.39
N HIS A 69 6.58 -17.81 -0.65
CA HIS A 69 5.31 -17.35 -1.19
C HIS A 69 4.98 -15.93 -0.74
N GLY A 70 5.46 -15.55 0.44
CA GLY A 70 4.91 -14.42 1.16
C GLY A 70 5.44 -13.09 0.69
N ILE A 71 4.70 -12.04 1.02
CA ILE A 71 5.18 -10.65 0.96
C ILE A 71 6.08 -10.30 2.17
N TYR A 72 6.16 -11.19 3.17
CA TYR A 72 7.14 -11.18 4.24
C TYR A 72 8.03 -12.42 4.17
N ASP A 73 9.29 -12.28 4.58
CA ASP A 73 10.17 -13.44 4.79
C ASP A 73 9.78 -14.23 6.05
N MET A 74 10.46 -15.36 6.29
CA MET A 74 10.18 -16.24 7.44
C MET A 74 10.43 -15.58 8.81
N TYR A 75 11.10 -14.43 8.84
CA TYR A 75 11.44 -13.68 10.04
C TYR A 75 10.53 -12.46 10.24
N GLY A 76 9.55 -12.26 9.36
CA GLY A 76 8.64 -11.13 9.41
C GLY A 76 9.24 -9.83 8.85
N ASN A 77 10.34 -9.90 8.11
CA ASN A 77 10.84 -8.73 7.40
C ASN A 77 10.02 -8.53 6.11
N PRO A 78 9.58 -7.29 5.82
CA PRO A 78 8.81 -7.02 4.62
C PRO A 78 9.67 -7.12 3.36
N LYS A 79 9.15 -7.78 2.33
CA LYS A 79 9.68 -7.73 0.97
C LYS A 79 9.15 -6.48 0.24
N PRO A 80 9.79 -6.04 -0.86
CA PRO A 80 9.29 -4.93 -1.67
C PRO A 80 7.79 -5.04 -2.03
N SER A 81 7.31 -6.23 -2.38
CA SER A 81 5.91 -6.52 -2.67
C SER A 81 4.93 -6.19 -1.53
N MET A 82 5.36 -6.22 -0.25
CA MET A 82 4.55 -5.80 0.90
C MET A 82 4.12 -4.35 0.79
N LYS A 83 5.06 -3.45 0.47
CA LYS A 83 4.78 -2.02 0.36
C LYS A 83 3.78 -1.77 -0.77
N VAL A 84 3.93 -2.48 -1.88
CA VAL A 84 2.99 -2.39 -3.01
C VAL A 84 1.60 -2.87 -2.63
N LEU A 85 1.48 -4.02 -1.95
CA LEU A 85 0.18 -4.50 -1.47
C LEU A 85 -0.48 -3.49 -0.53
N ARG A 86 0.29 -2.87 0.37
CA ARG A 86 -0.21 -1.82 1.28
C ARG A 86 -0.80 -0.65 0.49
N GLU A 87 -0.09 -0.14 -0.52
CA GLU A 87 -0.58 0.98 -1.33
C GLU A 87 -1.82 0.61 -2.17
N LEU A 88 -1.82 -0.58 -2.80
CA LEU A 88 -2.97 -1.08 -3.56
C LEU A 88 -4.19 -1.35 -2.67
N SER A 89 -3.97 -1.75 -1.42
CA SER A 89 -5.04 -2.03 -0.45
C SER A 89 -5.35 -0.83 0.44
N SER A 90 -4.91 0.38 0.08
CA SER A 90 -5.18 1.58 0.87
C SER A 90 -6.60 2.08 0.57
N PRO A 91 -7.45 2.27 1.59
CA PRO A 91 -8.79 2.85 1.39
C PRO A 91 -8.74 4.36 1.12
N VAL A 92 -7.54 4.95 1.06
CA VAL A 92 -7.30 6.38 0.86
C VAL A 92 -6.13 6.57 -0.08
N GLU A 93 -6.31 7.45 -1.06
CA GLU A 93 -5.33 7.72 -2.09
C GLU A 93 -4.95 9.19 -2.06
N VAL A 94 -3.67 9.48 -1.85
CA VAL A 94 -3.12 10.80 -2.14
C VAL A 94 -2.66 10.79 -3.60
N GLN A 95 -3.24 11.66 -4.41
CA GLN A 95 -2.93 11.74 -5.84
C GLN A 95 -1.97 12.88 -6.17
N GLN A 96 -2.08 14.00 -5.46
CA GLN A 96 -1.26 15.19 -5.73
C GLN A 96 -0.92 15.93 -4.44
N ALA A 97 0.26 16.54 -4.42
CA ALA A 97 0.65 17.55 -3.45
C ALA A 97 1.18 18.76 -4.21
N ARG A 98 0.61 19.94 -3.95
CA ARG A 98 1.02 21.19 -4.60
C ARG A 98 1.13 22.33 -3.60
N GLN A 99 2.11 23.19 -3.77
CA GLN A 99 2.08 24.49 -3.13
C GLN A 99 0.93 25.31 -3.71
N TRP A 100 0.14 25.93 -2.84
CA TRP A 100 -0.98 26.78 -3.28
C TRP A 100 -1.00 28.14 -2.59
N LYS A 101 -0.47 28.21 -1.37
CA LYS A 101 -0.21 29.45 -0.62
C LYS A 101 1.18 29.38 -0.02
N LYS A 102 1.74 30.54 0.31
CA LYS A 102 3.04 30.62 1.00
C LYS A 102 3.02 29.79 2.29
N GLY A 103 3.92 28.80 2.37
CA GLY A 103 4.04 27.91 3.53
C GLY A 103 2.92 26.88 3.67
N LYS A 104 2.13 26.61 2.62
CA LYS A 104 1.03 25.64 2.65
C LYS A 104 1.04 24.72 1.44
N LEU A 105 0.85 23.43 1.71
CA LEU A 105 0.57 22.41 0.71
C LEU A 105 -0.93 22.11 0.66
N ASN A 106 -1.44 21.93 -0.54
CA ASN A 106 -2.75 21.39 -0.81
C ASN A 106 -2.59 19.96 -1.34
N LEU A 107 -3.20 19.01 -0.64
CA LEU A 107 -3.22 17.60 -1.01
C LEU A 107 -4.56 17.25 -1.65
N LEU A 108 -4.53 16.64 -2.83
CA LEU A 108 -5.70 16.02 -3.44
C LEU A 108 -5.80 14.59 -2.96
N ILE A 109 -6.82 14.29 -2.16
CA ILE A 109 -7.02 13.00 -1.50
C ILE A 109 -8.37 12.43 -1.91
N PHE A 110 -8.42 11.13 -2.22
CA PHE A 110 -9.64 10.40 -2.52
C PHE A 110 -9.87 9.26 -1.54
N GLY A 111 -11.13 9.01 -1.18
CA GLY A 111 -11.53 7.71 -0.66
C GLY A 111 -11.49 6.69 -1.79
N SER A 112 -10.73 5.60 -1.63
CA SER A 112 -10.55 4.63 -2.70
C SER A 112 -11.87 3.93 -3.05
N ILE A 113 -12.07 3.68 -4.34
CA ILE A 113 -13.12 2.80 -4.87
C ILE A 113 -12.57 1.43 -5.25
N GLY A 114 -11.28 1.19 -5.01
CA GLY A 114 -10.60 -0.10 -5.20
C GLY A 114 -10.85 -1.06 -4.04
N LEU A 115 -10.05 -2.13 -3.97
CA LEU A 115 -10.21 -3.17 -2.97
C LEU A 115 -9.14 -3.02 -1.87
N PRO A 116 -9.51 -2.77 -0.59
CA PRO A 116 -10.86 -2.72 -0.02
C PRO A 116 -11.51 -1.33 -0.09
N GLN A 117 -12.83 -1.33 -0.30
CA GLN A 117 -13.65 -0.13 -0.35
C GLN A 117 -14.35 0.13 0.99
N HIS A 118 -13.84 1.06 1.81
CA HIS A 118 -14.50 1.45 3.06
C HIS A 118 -14.23 2.90 3.47
N THR A 119 -15.11 3.46 4.32
CA THR A 119 -14.99 4.83 4.82
C THR A 119 -13.71 5.02 5.65
N VAL A 120 -12.93 6.04 5.27
CA VAL A 120 -11.76 6.50 6.01
C VAL A 120 -12.25 7.29 7.23
N LYS A 121 -12.06 6.75 8.44
CA LYS A 121 -12.57 7.38 9.67
C LYS A 121 -11.52 7.44 10.77
N GLY A 122 -11.26 8.65 11.28
CA GLY A 122 -10.29 8.90 12.35
C GLY A 122 -8.83 8.71 11.95
N TYR A 123 -8.53 8.77 10.64
CA TYR A 123 -7.18 8.62 10.12
C TYR A 123 -6.36 9.90 10.39
N LYS A 124 -5.04 9.74 10.48
CA LYS A 124 -4.11 10.86 10.66
C LYS A 124 -3.13 10.92 9.51
N LEU A 125 -2.83 12.13 9.09
CA LEU A 125 -1.86 12.45 8.05
C LEU A 125 -0.64 13.14 8.68
N TYR A 126 0.53 12.80 8.15
CA TYR A 126 1.81 13.40 8.50
C TYR A 126 2.53 13.81 7.21
N VAL A 127 3.27 14.92 7.28
CA VAL A 127 4.22 15.32 6.24
C VAL A 127 5.61 15.25 6.87
N SER A 128 6.56 14.57 6.23
CA SER A 128 7.93 14.39 6.73
C SER A 128 8.95 14.43 5.61
N ALA A 129 10.21 14.72 5.95
CA ALA A 129 11.32 14.70 4.98
C ALA A 129 11.74 13.28 4.57
N THR A 130 11.51 12.30 5.44
CA THR A 130 11.86 10.89 5.18
C THR A 130 10.66 9.98 5.51
N THR A 131 10.73 8.72 5.08
CA THR A 131 9.72 7.70 5.43
C THR A 131 9.79 7.29 6.89
N GLU A 132 10.89 7.64 7.57
CA GLU A 132 11.18 7.31 8.95
C GLU A 132 10.78 8.47 9.86
N ASN A 133 10.50 8.17 11.14
CA ASN A 133 10.22 9.16 12.18
C ASN A 133 9.11 10.19 11.85
N TYR A 134 8.22 9.90 10.90
CA TYR A 134 7.09 10.77 10.52
C TYR A 134 6.22 11.17 11.72
N THR A 135 6.16 10.35 12.77
CA THR A 135 5.42 10.64 14.01
C THR A 135 6.02 11.81 14.81
N SER A 136 7.25 12.24 14.52
CA SER A 136 7.86 13.44 15.11
C SER A 136 7.32 14.74 14.51
N THR A 137 6.65 14.67 13.36
CA THR A 137 6.08 15.84 12.70
C THR A 137 4.64 16.08 13.13
N LYS A 138 4.08 17.22 12.70
CA LYS A 138 2.71 17.60 13.03
C LYS A 138 1.72 16.58 12.45
N ALA A 139 0.84 16.08 13.31
CA ALA A 139 -0.28 15.23 12.91
C ALA A 139 -1.47 16.10 12.47
N TYR A 140 -2.08 15.75 11.35
CA TYR A 140 -3.32 16.33 10.85
C TYR A 140 -4.44 15.30 10.93
N ALA A 141 -5.57 15.65 11.52
CA ALA A 141 -6.75 14.78 11.51
C ALA A 141 -7.41 14.88 10.13
N LEU A 142 -7.54 13.74 9.44
CA LEU A 142 -8.34 13.69 8.22
C LEU A 142 -9.83 13.72 8.59
N PRO A 143 -10.67 14.41 7.81
CA PRO A 143 -12.12 14.24 7.93
C PRO A 143 -12.52 12.80 7.58
N ASP A 144 -13.77 12.44 7.85
CA ASP A 144 -14.32 11.20 7.31
C ASP A 144 -14.36 11.34 5.77
N ILE A 145 -13.85 10.34 5.04
CA ILE A 145 -13.85 10.32 3.57
C ILE A 145 -14.55 9.06 3.12
N ILE A 146 -15.67 9.19 2.42
CA ILE A 146 -16.39 8.03 1.86
C ILE A 146 -15.74 7.57 0.55
N PRO A 147 -15.91 6.29 0.14
CA PRO A 147 -15.41 5.82 -1.15
C PRO A 147 -15.86 6.70 -2.32
N GLY A 148 -14.92 7.11 -3.16
CA GLY A 148 -15.13 7.99 -4.32
C GLY A 148 -15.18 9.49 -4.00
N GLU A 149 -15.21 9.89 -2.74
CA GLU A 149 -15.14 11.30 -2.35
C GLU A 149 -13.72 11.84 -2.54
N GLY A 150 -13.60 12.95 -3.25
CA GLY A 150 -12.36 13.70 -3.40
C GLY A 150 -12.37 14.95 -2.52
N ILE A 151 -11.30 15.16 -1.76
CA ILE A 151 -11.10 16.34 -0.91
C ILE A 151 -9.82 17.08 -1.25
N ASN A 152 -9.85 18.39 -1.01
CA ASN A 152 -8.66 19.24 -0.99
C ASN A 152 -8.27 19.48 0.47
N PHE A 153 -7.14 18.95 0.90
CA PHE A 153 -6.71 18.99 2.29
C PHE A 153 -5.47 19.88 2.46
N GLU A 154 -5.57 20.95 3.26
CA GLU A 154 -4.47 21.88 3.51
C GLU A 154 -3.59 21.41 4.67
N VAL A 155 -2.27 21.42 4.46
CA VAL A 155 -1.24 21.15 5.49
C VAL A 155 -0.14 22.21 5.43
N ASP A 156 0.66 22.30 6.49
CA ASP A 156 1.83 23.18 6.49
C ASP A 156 2.90 22.62 5.52
N ASP A 157 3.45 23.51 4.70
CA ASP A 157 4.59 23.19 3.83
C ASP A 157 5.88 23.26 4.62
N LEU A 158 6.17 22.21 5.38
CA LEU A 158 7.33 22.16 6.28
C LEU A 158 8.67 22.03 5.54
N TYR A 159 8.64 21.74 4.24
CA TYR A 159 9.80 21.28 3.47
C TYR A 159 9.84 21.89 2.06
N ASN A 160 9.22 23.05 1.85
CA ASN A 160 9.25 23.84 0.61
C ASN A 160 8.83 23.08 -0.66
N GLY A 161 7.67 22.45 -0.64
CA GLY A 161 7.05 21.83 -1.82
C GLY A 161 7.37 20.34 -1.98
N VAL A 162 8.30 19.84 -1.17
CA VAL A 162 8.88 18.50 -1.22
C VAL A 162 8.44 17.75 0.03
N GLY A 163 8.13 16.45 -0.03
CA GLY A 163 7.88 15.71 1.21
C GLY A 163 7.14 14.40 1.04
N ILE A 164 7.28 13.56 2.06
CA ILE A 164 6.60 12.28 2.17
C ILE A 164 5.30 12.48 2.95
N VAL A 165 4.20 12.13 2.31
CA VAL A 165 2.88 12.10 2.94
C VAL A 165 2.64 10.70 3.47
N THR A 166 2.51 10.58 4.79
CA THR A 166 2.19 9.32 5.47
C THR A 166 0.80 9.41 6.08
N ILE A 167 -0.08 8.46 5.74
CA ILE A 167 -1.40 8.34 6.38
C ILE A 167 -1.42 7.06 7.21
N VAL A 168 -1.90 7.18 8.45
CA VAL A 168 -2.08 6.07 9.38
C VAL A 168 -3.55 5.97 9.80
N ARG A 169 -4.02 4.72 9.97
CA ARG A 169 -5.35 4.44 10.51
C ARG A 169 -5.34 4.48 12.05
N PRO A 170 -6.51 4.44 12.74
CA PRO A 170 -6.59 4.64 14.19
C PRO A 170 -5.69 3.74 15.05
N ASN A 171 -5.43 2.50 14.60
CA ASN A 171 -4.53 1.57 15.29
C ASN A 171 -3.04 1.77 14.96
N ARG A 172 -2.68 2.92 14.36
CA ARG A 172 -1.31 3.39 14.07
C ARG A 172 -0.55 2.64 12.97
N TYR A 173 -1.21 1.72 12.25
CA TYR A 173 -0.61 1.15 11.05
C TYR A 173 -0.69 2.13 9.88
N ILE A 174 0.41 2.22 9.13
CA ILE A 174 0.50 2.98 7.89
C ILE A 174 -0.42 2.33 6.84
N VAL A 175 -1.24 3.13 6.18
CA VAL A 175 -2.10 2.70 5.07
C VAL A 175 -1.56 3.18 3.72
N THR A 176 -0.93 4.35 3.68
CA THR A 176 -0.22 4.84 2.50
C THR A 176 0.96 5.70 2.94
N GLN A 177 2.05 5.61 2.20
CA GLN A 177 3.22 6.48 2.39
C GLN A 177 3.83 6.77 1.03
N LYS A 178 3.61 7.99 0.52
CA LYS A 178 4.00 8.41 -0.82
C LYS A 178 4.95 9.59 -0.78
N ASP A 179 5.91 9.56 -1.69
CA ASP A 179 6.86 10.64 -1.89
C ASP A 179 6.32 11.61 -2.94
N PHE A 180 6.20 12.88 -2.58
CA PHE A 180 5.85 13.98 -3.48
C PHE A 180 7.01 14.98 -3.61
N SER A 181 8.22 14.55 -3.29
CA SER A 181 9.44 15.29 -3.55
C SER A 181 9.59 15.51 -5.06
N TRP A 182 9.68 16.77 -5.46
CA TRP A 182 10.00 17.17 -6.82
C TRP A 182 11.53 17.27 -6.95
N GLU A 183 12.11 16.68 -8.00
CA GLU A 183 13.46 17.03 -8.42
C GLU A 183 13.40 18.04 -9.58
N GLU A 184 14.30 19.02 -9.59
CA GLU A 184 14.36 20.07 -10.62
C GLU A 184 14.56 19.51 -12.05
N LYS A 185 15.01 18.25 -12.15
CA LYS A 185 15.21 17.49 -13.39
C LYS A 185 13.93 16.93 -14.02
N ASP A 186 12.79 17.03 -13.35
CA ASP A 186 11.50 16.48 -13.82
C ASP A 186 10.71 17.49 -14.68
N GLN A 187 11.38 18.56 -15.15
CA GLN A 187 10.90 19.56 -16.14
C GLN A 187 11.44 19.24 -17.54
#